data_AF-A0A5C6BFK4-F1
#
_entry.id   AF-A0A5C6BFK4-F1
#
_cell.length_a   1.000
_cell.length_b   1.000
_cell.length_c   1.000
_cell.angle_alpha   90.00
_cell.angle_beta   90.00
_cell.angle_gamma   90.00
#
_symmetry.space_group_name_H-M   'P 1'
#
loop_
_entity.id
_entity.type
_entity.pdbx_description
1 polymer ?
#
loop_
_entity_poly.entity_id
_entity_poly.type
_entity_poly.pdbx_seq_one_letter_code
_entity_poly.pdbx_strand_id
1 'polypeptide(L)'
;MSFVWASIWAGRQGRRSSDAGKKLWQRPAASASATQPMLPRDRRLSSILVSWSGGVAWLAGMALLAATNPRLGDLWTVDFVANIFLALTHSAFVAWRERSSLTEKQSTLIVCQSNTTPMKVSAPKVERISTIDSHTCGEPTRTIVSGGPVLGSGTLLQRQHRFAKDFDHYRSAVINEPRGNDVLVGALLCKPSSPECAAGVIFFNNLGYLGMCGRGVIGVAVTLAYLGRIGSGYHQLETPVGVVGFELDEDLHRVTFESVASYRYRANVAIDVPGFGEVVGDIAWGGNWFFLVRSDASKIRPQHLDDLLTFSKAIRKALEDQQIHGYGGQRVDHVQLHCDSGAGGGRNFVLGPGGQWDRSPCSTGTNAKVACLAAEGKLDPGKRWHQESIIGTRFESRYRVPGLEEVKQLGLLGIAPSQSLGDTVAATSAVIIPSIAGEASVTAESQLMLDPDDAFRYGIPV
;
A
#
# COMPACT_ATOMS: atom_id res chain seq x y z
N MET A 1 36.23 -15.16 19.92
CA MET A 1 37.09 -16.28 20.31
C MET A 1 37.32 -17.15 19.08
N SER A 2 38.59 -17.44 18.79
CA SER A 2 39.07 -18.60 18.02
C SER A 2 39.21 -18.50 16.47
N PHE A 3 40.49 -18.37 16.04
CA PHE A 3 41.21 -18.94 14.86
C PHE A 3 40.78 -18.52 13.43
N VAL A 4 41.52 -17.72 12.64
CA VAL A 4 42.84 -17.86 11.94
C VAL A 4 42.87 -18.88 10.76
N TRP A 5 42.96 -18.37 9.51
CA TRP A 5 43.89 -18.71 8.37
C TRP A 5 43.31 -18.11 7.05
N ALA A 6 43.91 -17.11 6.38
CA ALA A 6 45.11 -17.09 5.51
C ALA A 6 45.05 -18.10 4.33
N SER A 7 44.63 -17.68 3.12
CA SER A 7 45.46 -17.20 1.99
C SER A 7 46.16 -18.31 1.18
N ILE A 8 45.77 -18.52 -0.09
CA ILE A 8 46.69 -18.92 -1.18
C ILE A 8 46.26 -18.27 -2.51
N TRP A 9 47.20 -17.55 -3.11
CA TRP A 9 47.21 -17.01 -4.47
C TRP A 9 48.37 -17.67 -5.23
N ALA A 10 48.11 -18.22 -6.42
CA ALA A 10 49.03 -18.49 -7.55
C ALA A 10 48.24 -19.37 -8.55
N GLY A 11 48.11 -19.10 -9.85
CA GLY A 11 48.99 -18.42 -10.78
C GLY A 11 49.49 -19.42 -11.84
N ARG A 12 48.87 -19.45 -13.03
CA ARG A 12 49.41 -20.00 -14.31
C ARG A 12 48.52 -19.51 -15.46
N GLN A 13 48.92 -18.45 -16.16
CA GLN A 13 49.62 -18.43 -17.46
C GLN A 13 48.89 -19.13 -18.62
N GLY A 14 48.59 -18.39 -19.70
CA GLY A 14 48.42 -19.01 -21.02
C GLY A 14 47.66 -18.28 -22.14
N ARG A 15 48.23 -17.18 -22.69
CA ARG A 15 48.21 -16.73 -24.11
C ARG A 15 46.91 -16.27 -24.83
N ARG A 16 47.03 -15.01 -25.34
CA ARG A 16 46.75 -14.45 -26.70
C ARG A 16 45.29 -14.54 -27.21
N SER A 17 44.67 -13.52 -27.81
CA SER A 17 45.16 -12.40 -28.63
C SER A 17 44.10 -11.28 -28.78
N SER A 18 44.60 -10.07 -29.10
CA SER A 18 44.02 -8.97 -29.93
C SER A 18 42.72 -8.30 -29.46
N ASP A 19 42.77 -7.06 -28.95
CA ASP A 19 42.76 -5.77 -29.69
C ASP A 19 41.41 -5.52 -30.40
N ALA A 20 40.74 -4.38 -30.31
CA ALA A 20 41.09 -3.05 -29.83
C ALA A 20 39.80 -2.23 -29.58
N GLY A 21 39.89 -1.15 -28.78
CA GLY A 21 38.81 -0.16 -28.71
C GLY A 21 38.77 0.78 -27.49
N LYS A 22 39.91 1.17 -26.91
CA LYS A 22 39.97 2.32 -25.99
C LYS A 22 40.05 3.62 -26.79
N LYS A 23 39.38 4.67 -26.31
CA LYS A 23 39.74 6.12 -26.28
C LYS A 23 38.47 6.85 -25.77
N LEU A 24 38.47 7.83 -24.87
CA LEU A 24 39.49 8.79 -24.46
C LEU A 24 39.10 9.37 -23.08
N TRP A 25 40.04 9.45 -22.15
CA TRP A 25 39.99 10.32 -20.97
C TRP A 25 40.52 11.70 -21.37
N GLN A 26 39.80 12.78 -21.03
CA GLN A 26 40.39 14.13 -20.92
C GLN A 26 39.70 14.94 -19.80
N ARG A 27 40.46 15.24 -18.75
CA ARG A 27 40.42 16.48 -17.96
C ARG A 27 41.87 16.92 -17.81
N PRO A 28 42.18 18.22 -17.93
CA PRO A 28 42.58 18.93 -16.72
C PRO A 28 42.25 20.44 -16.73
N ALA A 29 42.05 21.02 -15.55
CA ALA A 29 42.78 22.21 -15.08
C ALA A 29 42.24 22.63 -13.70
N ALA A 30 43.13 22.60 -12.72
CA ALA A 30 42.96 23.28 -11.44
C ALA A 30 43.43 24.74 -11.58
N SER A 31 42.76 25.67 -10.92
CA SER A 31 43.36 26.93 -10.49
C SER A 31 42.99 27.15 -9.03
N ALA A 32 44.01 27.45 -8.24
CA ALA A 32 43.95 27.70 -6.81
C ALA A 32 44.12 29.20 -6.55
N SER A 33 43.33 29.75 -5.61
CA SER A 33 43.78 30.84 -4.73
C SER A 33 42.78 31.06 -3.59
N ALA A 34 43.13 30.65 -2.38
CA ALA A 34 42.55 31.18 -1.15
C ALA A 34 43.59 31.10 -0.03
N THR A 35 44.28 32.21 0.22
CA THR A 35 45.14 32.46 1.39
C THR A 35 44.27 32.76 2.61
N GLN A 36 44.39 31.97 3.68
CA GLN A 36 43.92 32.31 5.03
C GLN A 36 45.12 32.65 5.93
N PRO A 37 45.07 33.69 6.78
CA PRO A 37 46.12 33.98 7.75
C PRO A 37 45.94 33.20 9.07
N MET A 38 47.06 32.72 9.62
CA MET A 38 47.20 32.07 10.93
C MET A 38 47.02 33.07 12.09
N LEU A 39 46.33 32.66 13.16
CA LEU A 39 46.33 33.32 14.47
C LEU A 39 47.37 32.68 15.42
N PRO A 40 47.94 33.42 16.39
CA PRO A 40 49.07 32.96 17.20
C PRO A 40 48.65 31.97 18.30
N ARG A 41 49.44 30.90 18.49
CA ARG A 41 49.30 29.94 19.59
C ARG A 41 49.91 30.49 20.88
N ASP A 42 49.08 30.75 21.89
CA ASP A 42 49.55 31.07 23.24
C ASP A 42 49.96 29.79 24.00
N ARG A 43 51.25 29.66 24.33
CA ARG A 43 51.87 28.45 24.91
C ARG A 43 51.57 28.23 26.39
N ARG A 44 50.86 29.14 27.06
CA ARG A 44 50.56 28.98 28.51
C ARG A 44 49.31 28.14 28.80
N LEU A 45 48.28 28.20 27.94
CA LEU A 45 47.04 27.40 28.08
C LEU A 45 47.24 25.91 27.82
N SER A 46 48.21 25.54 26.98
CA SER A 46 48.50 24.14 26.66
C SER A 46 49.10 23.37 27.84
N SER A 47 49.85 24.03 28.74
CA SER A 47 50.44 23.37 29.91
C SER A 47 49.40 22.97 30.98
N ILE A 48 48.34 23.75 31.13
CA ILE A 48 47.27 23.49 32.11
C ILE A 48 46.33 22.40 31.61
N LEU A 49 45.98 22.42 30.31
CA LEU A 49 45.15 21.39 29.67
C LEU A 49 45.80 20.00 29.65
N VAL A 50 47.14 19.93 29.54
CA VAL A 50 47.89 18.67 29.59
C VAL A 50 47.93 18.07 31.01
N SER A 51 47.90 18.88 32.07
CA SER A 51 47.78 18.37 33.45
C SER A 51 46.38 17.84 33.76
N TRP A 52 45.35 18.45 33.17
CA TRP A 52 43.94 18.05 33.33
C TRP A 52 43.62 16.74 32.62
N SER A 53 44.15 16.53 31.41
CA SER A 53 43.94 15.28 30.66
C SER A 53 44.63 14.08 31.33
N GLY A 54 45.77 14.29 31.99
CA GLY A 54 46.47 13.24 32.74
C GLY A 54 45.72 12.75 33.98
N GLY A 55 45.12 13.67 34.76
CA GLY A 55 44.35 13.32 35.95
C GLY A 55 43.04 12.58 35.65
N VAL A 56 42.33 12.99 34.61
CA VAL A 56 41.09 12.33 34.16
C VAL A 56 41.39 10.94 33.57
N ALA A 57 42.50 10.79 32.84
CA ALA A 57 42.92 9.49 32.32
C ALA A 57 43.34 8.51 33.43
N TRP A 58 43.99 8.99 34.49
CA TRP A 58 44.36 8.15 35.65
C TRP A 58 43.13 7.66 36.41
N LEU A 59 42.14 8.54 36.64
CA LEU A 59 40.88 8.19 37.31
C LEU A 59 40.02 7.23 36.48
N ALA A 60 39.96 7.41 35.16
CA ALA A 60 39.31 6.46 34.25
C ALA A 60 40.00 5.08 34.26
N GLY A 61 41.34 5.06 34.36
CA GLY A 61 42.13 3.83 34.50
C GLY A 61 41.85 3.10 35.83
N MET A 62 41.75 3.82 36.94
CA MET A 62 41.44 3.24 38.26
C MET A 62 40.00 2.71 38.33
N ALA A 63 39.04 3.42 37.74
CA ALA A 63 37.64 2.95 37.66
C ALA A 63 37.52 1.65 36.83
N LEU A 64 38.29 1.52 35.75
CA LEU A 64 38.32 0.31 34.93
C LEU A 64 39.01 -0.87 35.65
N LEU A 65 40.03 -0.59 36.47
CA LEU A 65 40.73 -1.59 37.29
C LEU A 65 39.84 -2.11 38.44
N ALA A 66 39.04 -1.22 39.06
CA ALA A 66 38.08 -1.59 40.10
C ALA A 66 36.91 -2.41 39.54
N ALA A 67 36.43 -2.09 38.33
CA ALA A 67 35.34 -2.81 37.67
C ALA A 67 35.71 -4.24 37.22
N THR A 68 37.00 -4.56 37.12
CA THR A 68 37.50 -5.85 36.59
C THR A 68 38.10 -6.78 37.65
N ASN A 69 38.18 -6.34 38.92
CA ASN A 69 38.73 -7.16 40.01
C ASN A 69 37.72 -7.32 41.17
N PRO A 70 37.05 -8.50 41.29
CA PRO A 70 35.92 -8.68 42.20
C PRO A 70 36.27 -8.70 43.69
N ARG A 71 37.55 -8.59 44.08
CA ARG A 71 37.97 -8.41 45.49
C ARG A 71 38.18 -6.95 45.90
N LEU A 72 38.08 -5.99 44.95
CA LEU A 72 38.21 -4.55 45.21
C LEU A 72 36.89 -3.78 45.12
N GLY A 73 35.81 -4.42 44.65
CA GLY A 73 34.49 -3.82 44.44
C GLY A 73 33.79 -3.35 45.71
N ASP A 74 34.15 -3.90 46.88
CA ASP A 74 33.48 -3.57 48.16
C ASP A 74 34.13 -2.41 48.93
N LEU A 75 35.21 -1.81 48.40
CA LEU A 75 35.90 -0.68 49.04
C LEU A 75 35.77 0.66 48.28
N TRP A 76 35.14 0.67 47.10
CA TRP A 76 35.04 1.87 46.25
C TRP A 76 33.67 1.95 45.56
N THR A 77 32.69 2.58 46.20
CA THR A 77 31.42 2.91 45.55
C THR A 77 31.57 4.11 44.61
N VAL A 78 30.79 4.14 43.51
CA VAL A 78 30.81 5.20 42.48
C VAL A 78 30.64 6.61 43.10
N ASP A 79 29.90 6.71 44.20
CA ASP A 79 29.71 7.95 44.96
C ASP A 79 30.99 8.47 45.63
N PHE A 80 31.90 7.58 46.06
CA PHE A 80 33.17 7.98 46.68
C PHE A 80 34.10 8.62 45.64
N VAL A 81 34.15 8.09 44.42
CA VAL A 81 34.95 8.63 43.31
C VAL A 81 34.36 9.96 42.82
N ALA A 82 33.03 10.07 42.74
CA ALA A 82 32.35 11.32 42.37
C ALA A 82 32.59 12.43 43.40
N ASN A 83 32.56 12.10 44.70
CA ASN A 83 32.82 13.06 45.78
C ASN A 83 34.28 13.53 45.81
N ILE A 84 35.25 12.65 45.53
CA ILE A 84 36.65 13.07 45.37
C ILE A 84 36.80 14.00 44.16
N PHE A 85 36.11 13.74 43.05
CA PHE A 85 36.15 14.60 41.86
C PHE A 85 35.58 16.00 42.13
N LEU A 86 34.46 16.08 42.86
CA LEU A 86 33.85 17.33 43.33
C LEU A 86 34.75 18.07 44.33
N ALA A 87 35.38 17.35 45.27
CA ALA A 87 36.27 17.96 46.25
C ALA A 87 37.56 18.52 45.62
N LEU A 88 38.13 17.82 44.63
CA LEU A 88 39.32 18.25 43.91
C LEU A 88 39.03 19.42 42.97
N THR A 89 37.87 19.45 42.30
CA THR A 89 37.46 20.58 41.46
C THR A 89 37.13 21.82 42.28
N HIS A 90 36.48 21.65 43.45
CA HIS A 90 36.23 22.76 44.36
C HIS A 90 37.51 23.31 44.99
N SER A 91 38.43 22.45 45.43
CA SER A 91 39.72 22.87 46.01
C SER A 91 40.63 23.55 44.97
N ALA A 92 40.62 23.08 43.72
CA ALA A 92 41.33 23.74 42.61
C ALA A 92 40.72 25.10 42.25
N PHE A 93 39.39 25.24 42.34
CA PHE A 93 38.69 26.50 42.13
C PHE A 93 38.97 27.52 43.24
N VAL A 94 38.99 27.07 44.51
CA VAL A 94 39.34 27.92 45.66
C VAL A 94 40.82 28.34 45.60
N ALA A 95 41.75 27.42 45.29
CA ALA A 95 43.17 27.73 45.14
C ALA A 95 43.47 28.66 43.95
N TRP A 96 42.68 28.57 42.88
CA TRP A 96 42.71 29.54 41.76
C TRP A 96 42.18 30.91 42.19
N ARG A 97 41.08 30.95 42.95
CA ARG A 97 40.48 32.19 43.48
C ARG A 97 41.39 32.91 44.48
N GLU A 98 42.14 32.19 45.31
CA GLU A 98 43.06 32.79 46.30
C GLU A 98 44.38 33.30 45.69
N ARG A 99 44.84 32.72 44.57
CA ARG A 99 46.04 33.20 43.84
C ARG A 99 45.76 34.33 42.86
N SER A 100 44.50 34.56 42.53
CA SER A 100 44.05 35.64 41.67
C SER A 100 43.63 36.79 42.58
N SER A 101 44.48 37.80 42.78
CA SER A 101 44.16 39.01 43.57
C SER A 101 43.10 39.88 42.87
N LEU A 102 41.90 39.33 42.66
CA LEU A 102 40.78 39.93 41.97
C LEU A 102 39.70 40.27 43.00
N THR A 103 39.50 41.56 43.22
CA THR A 103 38.41 42.10 44.04
C THR A 103 37.04 41.74 43.44
N GLU A 104 36.04 41.60 44.31
CA GLU A 104 34.65 41.12 44.10
C GLU A 104 33.83 41.80 42.97
N LYS A 105 34.39 42.75 42.23
CA LYS A 105 33.74 43.47 41.12
C LYS A 105 34.12 42.98 39.70
N GLN A 106 34.82 41.86 39.55
CA GLN A 106 35.16 41.28 38.22
C GLN A 106 34.71 39.82 38.03
N SER A 107 33.73 39.36 38.80
CA SER A 107 33.23 37.97 38.76
C SER A 107 32.02 37.76 37.84
N THR A 108 31.67 38.72 36.98
CA THR A 108 30.53 38.61 36.07
C THR A 108 31.00 38.67 34.63
N LEU A 109 30.61 37.65 33.85
CA LEU A 109 30.92 37.41 32.42
C LEU A 109 32.32 36.87 32.08
N ILE A 110 32.47 35.56 32.22
CA ILE A 110 33.04 34.75 31.14
C ILE A 110 31.96 33.75 30.72
N VAL A 111 30.95 34.25 30.00
CA VAL A 111 30.20 33.37 29.09
C VAL A 111 31.16 33.13 27.94
N CYS A 112 31.67 31.91 27.80
CA CYS A 112 32.24 31.47 26.53
C CYS A 112 31.19 31.72 25.45
N GLN A 113 31.33 32.80 24.69
CA GLN A 113 30.63 32.95 23.42
C GLN A 113 31.20 31.89 22.49
N SER A 114 30.69 30.67 22.61
CA SER A 114 30.74 29.73 21.50
C SER A 114 29.98 30.41 20.37
N ASN A 115 30.70 30.83 19.33
CA ASN A 115 30.12 31.11 18.01
C ASN A 115 29.59 29.81 17.42
N THR A 116 28.54 29.27 18.02
CA THR A 116 27.62 28.34 17.38
C THR A 116 26.44 29.19 16.96
N THR A 117 26.53 29.74 15.75
CA THR A 117 25.31 30.11 15.02
C THR A 117 24.42 28.88 15.08
N PRO A 118 23.18 28.95 15.61
CA PRO A 118 22.30 27.80 15.54
C PRO A 118 22.18 27.49 14.05
N MET A 119 22.70 26.34 13.63
CA MET A 119 22.41 25.84 12.30
C MET A 119 20.89 25.84 12.22
N LYS A 120 20.32 26.72 11.38
CA LYS A 120 18.94 26.59 10.95
C LYS A 120 18.88 25.27 10.19
N VAL A 121 18.66 24.18 10.91
CA VAL A 121 18.17 22.95 10.30
C VAL A 121 16.78 23.33 9.81
N SER A 122 16.69 23.69 8.53
CA SER A 122 15.39 23.78 7.88
C SER A 122 14.73 22.43 8.10
N ALA A 123 13.52 22.42 8.69
CA ALA A 123 12.77 21.18 8.84
C ALA A 123 12.79 20.44 7.49
N PRO A 124 13.08 19.13 7.47
CA PRO A 124 13.08 18.37 6.23
C PRO A 124 11.77 18.62 5.49
N LYS A 125 11.85 18.78 4.17
CA LYS A 125 10.67 19.05 3.35
C LYS A 125 9.86 17.76 3.23
N VAL A 126 9.08 17.47 4.27
CA VAL A 126 8.17 16.32 4.34
C VAL A 126 7.08 16.51 3.30
N GLU A 127 6.96 15.54 2.41
CA GLU A 127 5.88 15.50 1.44
C GLU A 127 4.58 15.07 2.12
N ARG A 128 3.45 15.68 1.71
CA ARG A 128 2.14 15.51 2.36
C ARG A 128 1.09 15.11 1.33
N ILE A 129 0.40 14.01 1.61
CA ILE A 129 -0.72 13.50 0.79
C ILE A 129 -1.98 13.55 1.64
N SER A 130 -2.99 14.31 1.22
CA SER A 130 -4.28 14.33 1.89
C SER A 130 -5.18 13.24 1.35
N THR A 131 -5.77 12.47 2.26
CA THR A 131 -6.66 11.37 1.93
C THR A 131 -7.97 11.44 2.72
N ILE A 132 -9.03 10.94 2.11
CA ILE A 132 -10.29 10.64 2.80
C ILE A 132 -10.54 9.15 2.66
N ASP A 133 -10.68 8.49 3.80
CA ASP A 133 -10.97 7.07 3.85
C ASP A 133 -12.47 6.87 4.00
N SER A 134 -13.04 6.03 3.15
CA SER A 134 -14.39 5.51 3.29
C SER A 134 -14.37 3.99 3.33
N HIS A 135 -15.46 3.36 3.75
CA HIS A 135 -15.66 1.94 3.53
C HIS A 135 -17.00 1.71 2.84
N THR A 136 -17.03 0.77 1.90
CA THR A 136 -18.26 0.28 1.27
C THR A 136 -18.56 -1.09 1.84
N CYS A 137 -19.61 -1.18 2.65
CA CYS A 137 -20.00 -2.45 3.28
C CYS A 137 -18.84 -3.16 4.05
N GLY A 138 -17.90 -2.39 4.61
CA GLY A 138 -16.75 -2.89 5.39
C GLY A 138 -15.43 -2.93 4.61
N GLU A 139 -15.47 -2.81 3.29
CA GLU A 139 -14.27 -2.85 2.45
C GLU A 139 -13.73 -1.42 2.22
N PRO A 140 -12.48 -1.12 2.60
CA PRO A 140 -11.94 0.24 2.64
C PRO A 140 -11.54 0.80 1.27
N THR A 141 -11.83 2.08 1.06
CA THR A 141 -11.37 2.89 -0.07
C THR A 141 -10.68 4.16 0.46
N ARG A 142 -9.39 4.30 0.18
CA ARG A 142 -8.59 5.49 0.51
C ARG A 142 -8.50 6.40 -0.70
N THR A 143 -9.19 7.54 -0.64
CA THR A 143 -9.24 8.51 -1.73
C THR A 143 -8.20 9.60 -1.54
N ILE A 144 -7.22 9.69 -2.43
CA ILE A 144 -6.27 10.82 -2.49
C ILE A 144 -7.00 12.03 -3.06
N VAL A 145 -7.17 13.05 -2.23
CA VAL A 145 -7.90 14.28 -2.58
C VAL A 145 -6.97 15.44 -2.95
N SER A 146 -5.72 15.43 -2.47
CA SER A 146 -4.65 16.35 -2.87
C SER A 146 -3.27 15.80 -2.47
N GLY A 147 -2.21 16.37 -3.05
CA GLY A 147 -0.82 15.94 -2.78
C GLY A 147 -0.37 14.67 -3.52
N GLY A 148 -1.21 14.13 -4.42
CA GLY A 148 -0.82 13.03 -5.31
C GLY A 148 0.09 13.47 -6.48
N PRO A 149 0.57 12.53 -7.31
CA PRO A 149 1.50 12.81 -8.40
C PRO A 149 0.86 13.67 -9.50
N VAL A 150 1.67 14.53 -10.13
CA VAL A 150 1.25 15.31 -11.29
C VAL A 150 1.36 14.45 -12.55
N LEU A 151 0.23 13.89 -13.00
CA LEU A 151 0.19 12.96 -14.13
C LEU A 151 0.18 13.62 -15.52
N GLY A 152 0.19 14.96 -15.58
CA GLY A 152 0.14 15.73 -16.82
C GLY A 152 -1.20 15.62 -17.58
N SER A 153 -1.17 15.89 -18.88
CA SER A 153 -2.32 15.82 -19.79
C SER A 153 -2.48 14.43 -20.44
N GLY A 154 -3.63 14.22 -21.07
CA GLY A 154 -3.99 12.99 -21.78
C GLY A 154 -5.24 12.32 -21.18
N THR A 155 -5.66 11.23 -21.81
CA THR A 155 -6.78 10.41 -21.31
C THR A 155 -6.45 9.85 -19.92
N LEU A 156 -7.47 9.49 -19.14
CA LEU A 156 -7.21 8.84 -17.83
C LEU A 156 -6.38 7.57 -17.96
N LEU A 157 -6.54 6.80 -19.04
CA LEU A 157 -5.71 5.62 -19.32
C LEU A 157 -4.23 6.00 -19.48
N GLN A 158 -3.92 7.02 -20.27
CA GLN A 158 -2.55 7.52 -20.43
C GLN A 158 -1.96 8.03 -19.11
N ARG A 159 -2.80 8.69 -18.29
CA ARG A 159 -2.42 9.15 -16.95
C ARG A 159 -2.17 7.98 -15.99
N GLN A 160 -3.00 6.92 -16.02
CA GLN A 160 -2.79 5.70 -15.24
C GLN A 160 -1.48 5.00 -15.65
N HIS A 161 -1.20 4.87 -16.94
CA HIS A 161 0.07 4.31 -17.40
C HIS A 161 1.28 5.10 -16.89
N ARG A 162 1.19 6.43 -16.88
CA ARG A 162 2.24 7.28 -16.31
C ARG A 162 2.35 7.11 -14.80
N PHE A 163 1.23 7.01 -14.10
CA PHE A 163 1.22 6.74 -12.66
C PHE A 163 1.95 5.43 -12.38
N ALA A 164 1.60 4.35 -13.07
CA ALA A 164 2.23 3.04 -12.90
C ALA A 164 3.73 3.02 -13.25
N LYS A 165 4.12 3.71 -14.32
CA LYS A 165 5.50 3.69 -14.81
C LYS A 165 6.44 4.58 -14.00
N ASP A 166 6.02 5.80 -13.72
CA ASP A 166 6.90 6.86 -13.24
C ASP A 166 6.65 7.22 -11.76
N PHE A 167 5.48 6.86 -11.20
CA PHE A 167 5.01 7.31 -9.89
C PHE A 167 4.47 6.20 -8.97
N ASP A 168 4.80 4.92 -9.21
CA ASP A 168 4.28 3.79 -8.42
C ASP A 168 4.60 3.88 -6.92
N HIS A 169 5.68 4.59 -6.56
CA HIS A 169 6.01 4.84 -5.16
C HIS A 169 4.90 5.56 -4.38
N TYR A 170 4.04 6.37 -5.02
CA TYR A 170 2.85 6.93 -4.37
C TYR A 170 1.79 5.87 -4.07
N ARG A 171 1.57 4.94 -4.99
CA ARG A 171 0.65 3.80 -4.78
C ARG A 171 1.12 3.01 -3.55
N SER A 172 2.38 2.61 -3.55
CA SER A 172 2.99 1.85 -2.46
C SER A 172 2.95 2.63 -1.13
N ALA A 173 3.29 3.92 -1.12
CA ALA A 173 3.27 4.75 0.09
C ALA A 173 1.88 4.88 0.72
N VAL A 174 0.83 4.91 -0.09
CA VAL A 174 -0.55 5.17 0.35
C VAL A 174 -1.26 3.90 0.82
N ILE A 175 -0.93 2.76 0.21
CA ILE A 175 -1.66 1.49 0.39
C ILE A 175 -0.91 0.50 1.28
N ASN A 176 0.40 0.40 1.17
CA ASN A 176 1.15 -0.61 1.92
C ASN A 176 1.43 -0.12 3.36
N GLU A 177 1.81 -1.07 4.21
CA GLU A 177 2.32 -0.76 5.54
C GLU A 177 3.54 0.19 5.45
N PRO A 178 3.74 1.11 6.42
CA PRO A 178 3.03 1.24 7.70
C PRO A 178 1.78 2.13 7.65
N ARG A 179 1.46 2.75 6.50
CA ARG A 179 0.37 3.74 6.39
C ARG A 179 -0.97 3.09 6.02
N GLY A 180 -0.92 1.96 5.33
CA GLY A 180 -2.08 1.16 4.98
C GLY A 180 -1.88 -0.31 5.36
N ASN A 181 -2.50 -1.20 4.58
CA ASN A 181 -2.41 -2.65 4.67
C ASN A 181 -2.94 -3.27 3.37
N ASP A 182 -2.75 -4.57 3.20
CA ASP A 182 -3.09 -5.31 1.97
C ASP A 182 -4.58 -5.30 1.57
N VAL A 183 -5.46 -4.83 2.44
CA VAL A 183 -6.91 -4.73 2.17
C VAL A 183 -7.26 -3.41 1.47
N LEU A 184 -6.45 -2.36 1.63
CA LEU A 184 -6.80 -1.04 1.11
C LEU A 184 -6.85 -1.01 -0.42
N VAL A 185 -7.95 -0.43 -0.93
CA VAL A 185 -8.02 0.07 -2.31
C VAL A 185 -7.81 1.58 -2.28
N GLY A 186 -6.94 2.07 -3.16
CA GLY A 186 -6.73 3.49 -3.38
C GLY A 186 -7.53 4.03 -4.55
N ALA A 187 -7.90 5.29 -4.44
CA ALA A 187 -8.50 6.08 -5.52
C ALA A 187 -7.77 7.43 -5.63
N LEU A 188 -7.16 7.72 -6.77
CA LEU A 188 -6.58 9.04 -7.04
C LEU A 188 -7.61 9.90 -7.77
N LEU A 189 -8.09 10.96 -7.11
CA LEU A 189 -8.95 11.94 -7.76
C LEU A 189 -8.14 12.76 -8.77
N CYS A 190 -8.67 12.85 -9.96
CA CYS A 190 -8.12 13.57 -11.09
C CYS A 190 -9.16 14.56 -11.62
N LYS A 191 -8.68 15.62 -12.27
CA LYS A 191 -9.56 16.44 -13.11
C LYS A 191 -10.09 15.59 -14.28
N PRO A 192 -11.41 15.52 -14.50
CA PRO A 192 -11.96 14.80 -15.63
C PRO A 192 -11.70 15.57 -16.94
N SER A 193 -11.64 14.83 -18.04
CA SER A 193 -11.52 15.35 -19.41
C SER A 193 -12.87 15.90 -19.89
N SER A 194 -13.98 15.26 -19.50
CA SER A 194 -15.35 15.71 -19.79
C SER A 194 -15.88 16.57 -18.65
N PRO A 195 -16.52 17.72 -18.93
CA PRO A 195 -17.20 18.52 -17.92
C PRO A 195 -18.48 17.86 -17.36
N GLU A 196 -18.99 16.82 -18.01
CA GLU A 196 -20.16 16.05 -17.54
C GLU A 196 -19.81 15.09 -16.38
N CYS A 197 -18.53 14.74 -16.26
CA CYS A 197 -18.05 13.90 -15.16
C CYS A 197 -17.78 14.76 -13.93
N ALA A 198 -18.27 14.31 -12.77
CA ALA A 198 -18.00 14.93 -11.47
C ALA A 198 -16.52 14.87 -11.09
N ALA A 199 -15.83 13.78 -11.46
CA ALA A 199 -14.40 13.61 -11.28
C ALA A 199 -13.82 12.58 -12.27
N GLY A 200 -12.51 12.62 -12.46
CA GLY A 200 -11.75 11.48 -12.95
C GLY A 200 -11.20 10.68 -11.77
N VAL A 201 -11.12 9.36 -11.89
CA VAL A 201 -10.58 8.50 -10.83
C VAL A 201 -9.66 7.42 -11.40
N ILE A 202 -8.51 7.21 -10.75
CA ILE A 202 -7.62 6.07 -11.02
C ILE A 202 -7.58 5.19 -9.79
N PHE A 203 -8.06 3.95 -9.92
CA PHE A 203 -8.06 2.97 -8.84
C PHE A 203 -6.76 2.13 -8.81
N PHE A 204 -6.33 1.75 -7.63
CA PHE A 204 -5.14 0.93 -7.40
C PHE A 204 -5.23 0.15 -6.07
N ASN A 205 -4.39 -0.86 -5.89
CA ASN A 205 -4.29 -1.66 -4.67
C ASN A 205 -2.82 -2.00 -4.38
N ASN A 206 -2.59 -2.96 -3.46
CA ASN A 206 -1.24 -3.40 -3.08
C ASN A 206 -0.48 -4.09 -4.23
N LEU A 207 -1.18 -4.67 -5.22
CA LEU A 207 -0.59 -5.36 -6.38
C LEU A 207 -0.37 -4.46 -7.60
N GLY A 208 -1.18 -3.43 -7.80
CA GLY A 208 -1.09 -2.58 -8.97
C GLY A 208 -2.32 -1.72 -9.22
N TYR A 209 -2.65 -1.51 -10.49
CA TYR A 209 -3.69 -0.58 -10.94
C TYR A 209 -4.92 -1.33 -11.45
N LEU A 210 -6.09 -0.80 -11.15
CA LEU A 210 -7.37 -1.41 -11.50
C LEU A 210 -8.02 -0.63 -12.64
N GLY A 211 -8.72 -1.34 -13.54
CA GLY A 211 -9.54 -0.72 -14.58
C GLY A 211 -10.77 -0.04 -13.98
N MET A 212 -11.63 -0.82 -13.34
CA MET A 212 -12.81 -0.36 -12.60
C MET A 212 -12.89 -1.08 -11.26
N CYS A 213 -13.40 -0.40 -10.23
CA CYS A 213 -13.64 -0.97 -8.91
C CYS A 213 -15.04 -0.54 -8.43
N GLY A 214 -16.02 -1.45 -8.46
CA GLY A 214 -17.42 -1.10 -8.19
C GLY A 214 -17.63 -0.56 -6.77
N ARG A 215 -17.03 -1.20 -5.77
CA ARG A 215 -16.97 -0.65 -4.40
C ARG A 215 -16.24 0.70 -4.31
N GLY A 216 -15.18 0.87 -5.10
CA GLY A 216 -14.43 2.12 -5.17
C GLY A 216 -15.27 3.27 -5.75
N VAL A 217 -16.15 2.99 -6.73
CA VAL A 217 -17.11 3.97 -7.26
C VAL A 217 -18.05 4.46 -6.15
N ILE A 218 -18.64 3.54 -5.37
CA ILE A 218 -19.51 3.88 -4.24
C ILE A 218 -18.74 4.71 -3.20
N GLY A 219 -17.55 4.25 -2.79
CA GLY A 219 -16.70 4.95 -1.81
C GLY A 219 -16.27 6.35 -2.26
N VAL A 220 -15.95 6.52 -3.55
CA VAL A 220 -15.58 7.83 -4.13
C VAL A 220 -16.79 8.75 -4.26
N ALA A 221 -17.95 8.25 -4.68
CA ALA A 221 -19.18 9.03 -4.75
C ALA A 221 -19.54 9.62 -3.36
N VAL A 222 -19.54 8.79 -2.31
CA VAL A 222 -19.78 9.26 -0.93
C VAL A 222 -18.68 10.22 -0.46
N THR A 223 -17.42 10.00 -0.86
CA THR A 223 -16.33 10.94 -0.56
C THR A 223 -16.53 12.30 -1.23
N LEU A 224 -16.98 12.33 -2.49
CA LEU A 224 -17.27 13.57 -3.21
C LEU A 224 -18.45 14.32 -2.59
N ALA A 225 -19.49 13.59 -2.16
CA ALA A 225 -20.63 14.15 -1.46
C ALA A 225 -20.23 14.74 -0.09
N TYR A 226 -19.42 14.01 0.68
CA TYR A 226 -18.85 14.49 1.94
C TYR A 226 -18.03 15.77 1.77
N LEU A 227 -17.27 15.88 0.68
CA LEU A 227 -16.51 17.08 0.30
C LEU A 227 -17.39 18.25 -0.18
N GLY A 228 -18.71 18.08 -0.28
CA GLY A 228 -19.63 19.07 -0.84
C GLY A 228 -19.44 19.32 -2.34
N ARG A 229 -18.84 18.37 -3.08
CA ARG A 229 -18.58 18.50 -4.53
C ARG A 229 -19.73 18.01 -5.40
N ILE A 230 -20.57 17.14 -4.86
CA ILE A 230 -21.80 16.64 -5.49
C ILE A 230 -22.92 16.55 -4.44
N GLY A 231 -24.17 16.56 -4.88
CA GLY A 231 -25.36 16.25 -4.07
C GLY A 231 -26.06 14.97 -4.55
N SER A 232 -27.27 14.69 -4.08
CA SER A 232 -28.06 13.57 -4.60
C SER A 232 -28.38 13.72 -6.09
N GLY A 233 -28.67 12.61 -6.75
CA GLY A 233 -28.99 12.55 -8.18
C GLY A 233 -27.96 11.78 -9.01
N TYR A 234 -28.11 11.87 -10.32
CA TYR A 234 -27.26 11.19 -11.29
C TYR A 234 -25.94 11.94 -11.52
N HIS A 235 -24.83 11.20 -11.48
CA HIS A 235 -23.48 11.70 -11.70
C HIS A 235 -22.66 10.71 -12.54
N GLN A 236 -21.49 11.17 -12.99
CA GLN A 236 -20.56 10.36 -13.76
C GLN A 236 -19.12 10.47 -13.23
N LEU A 237 -18.40 9.36 -13.23
CA LEU A 237 -16.95 9.31 -13.03
C LEU A 237 -16.27 8.90 -14.33
N GLU A 238 -15.26 9.67 -14.75
CA GLU A 238 -14.34 9.21 -15.78
C GLU A 238 -13.35 8.23 -15.14
N THR A 239 -13.15 7.05 -15.75
CA THR A 239 -12.17 6.05 -15.32
C THR A 239 -11.23 5.69 -16.49
N PRO A 240 -10.10 4.98 -16.26
CA PRO A 240 -9.21 4.52 -17.33
C PRO A 240 -9.90 3.61 -18.36
N VAL A 241 -11.02 2.98 -18.01
CA VAL A 241 -11.78 2.07 -18.89
C VAL A 241 -13.09 2.66 -19.39
N GLY A 242 -13.32 3.96 -19.19
CA GLY A 242 -14.51 4.67 -19.66
C GLY A 242 -15.28 5.38 -18.55
N VAL A 243 -16.41 5.99 -18.92
CA VAL A 243 -17.28 6.71 -17.99
C VAL A 243 -18.21 5.73 -17.27
N VAL A 244 -18.33 5.89 -15.95
CA VAL A 244 -19.26 5.14 -15.11
C VAL A 244 -20.30 6.11 -14.56
N GLY A 245 -21.56 5.92 -14.94
CA GLY A 245 -22.69 6.64 -14.38
C GLY A 245 -23.20 6.00 -13.09
N PHE A 246 -23.62 6.82 -12.14
CA PHE A 246 -24.19 6.36 -10.87
C PHE A 246 -25.25 7.33 -10.35
N GLU A 247 -26.22 6.79 -9.63
CA GLU A 247 -27.20 7.53 -8.85
C GLU A 247 -26.74 7.58 -7.38
N LEU A 248 -26.74 8.77 -6.78
CA LEU A 248 -26.53 8.96 -5.35
C LEU A 248 -27.88 9.28 -4.69
N ASP A 249 -28.30 8.45 -3.74
CA ASP A 249 -29.58 8.60 -3.03
C ASP A 249 -29.57 9.84 -2.11
N GLU A 250 -30.74 10.28 -1.66
CA GLU A 250 -30.91 11.48 -0.82
C GLU A 250 -30.16 11.42 0.51
N ASP A 251 -29.90 10.22 1.04
CA ASP A 251 -29.12 10.02 2.26
C ASP A 251 -27.61 10.23 2.07
N LEU A 252 -27.16 10.41 0.82
CA LEU A 252 -25.75 10.58 0.43
C LEU A 252 -24.83 9.41 0.82
N HIS A 253 -25.39 8.26 1.18
CA HIS A 253 -24.67 7.06 1.59
C HIS A 253 -24.86 5.92 0.60
N ARG A 254 -26.03 5.84 -0.04
CA ARG A 254 -26.37 4.77 -0.97
C ARG A 254 -26.14 5.20 -2.41
N VAL A 255 -25.41 4.35 -3.15
CA VAL A 255 -25.03 4.60 -4.53
C VAL A 255 -25.43 3.41 -5.39
N THR A 256 -26.08 3.69 -6.52
CA THR A 256 -26.48 2.68 -7.51
C THR A 256 -25.77 2.94 -8.84
N PHE A 257 -25.14 1.94 -9.46
CA PHE A 257 -24.52 2.08 -10.78
C PHE A 257 -24.76 0.85 -11.66
N GLU A 258 -24.80 1.06 -12.98
CA GLU A 258 -24.73 -0.05 -13.94
C GLU A 258 -23.28 -0.50 -14.09
N SER A 259 -23.06 -1.79 -13.93
CA SER A 259 -21.74 -2.41 -14.04
C SER A 259 -21.52 -2.97 -15.44
N VAL A 260 -20.30 -3.44 -15.69
CA VAL A 260 -19.92 -4.10 -16.94
C VAL A 260 -20.77 -5.35 -17.21
N ALA A 261 -20.92 -5.66 -18.50
CA ALA A 261 -21.62 -6.86 -18.93
C ALA A 261 -21.02 -8.12 -18.30
N SER A 262 -21.90 -9.03 -17.91
CA SER A 262 -21.56 -10.20 -17.11
C SER A 262 -22.25 -11.44 -17.68
N TYR A 263 -21.61 -12.60 -17.57
CA TYR A 263 -22.10 -13.86 -18.12
C TYR A 263 -21.47 -15.06 -17.41
N ARG A 264 -22.19 -16.18 -17.37
CA ARG A 264 -21.61 -17.48 -17.00
C ARG A 264 -20.84 -18.05 -18.19
N TYR A 265 -19.60 -18.46 -17.99
CA TYR A 265 -18.77 -19.04 -19.06
C TYR A 265 -18.89 -20.57 -19.11
N ARG A 266 -18.70 -21.24 -17.97
CA ARG A 266 -18.82 -22.71 -17.86
C ARG A 266 -19.59 -23.05 -16.59
N ALA A 267 -20.51 -23.99 -16.69
CA ALA A 267 -21.28 -24.48 -15.54
C ALA A 267 -20.75 -25.83 -15.07
N ASN A 268 -20.85 -26.12 -13.77
CA ASN A 268 -20.53 -27.42 -13.16
C ASN A 268 -19.13 -27.96 -13.55
N VAL A 269 -18.12 -27.10 -13.53
CA VAL A 269 -16.72 -27.49 -13.73
C VAL A 269 -16.21 -28.19 -12.48
N ALA A 270 -15.89 -29.48 -12.60
CA ALA A 270 -15.26 -30.28 -11.57
C ALA A 270 -13.73 -30.09 -11.60
N ILE A 271 -13.13 -29.91 -10.43
CA ILE A 271 -11.68 -29.80 -10.23
C ILE A 271 -11.25 -30.70 -9.07
N ASP A 272 -10.08 -31.31 -9.18
CA ASP A 272 -9.48 -32.03 -8.04
C ASP A 272 -8.72 -31.04 -7.15
N VAL A 273 -9.11 -30.92 -5.88
CA VAL A 273 -8.46 -30.01 -4.93
C VAL A 273 -7.69 -30.85 -3.91
N PRO A 274 -6.34 -30.84 -3.94
CA PRO A 274 -5.53 -31.60 -2.99
C PRO A 274 -5.92 -31.31 -1.53
N GLY A 275 -6.23 -32.37 -0.78
CA GLY A 275 -6.68 -32.28 0.61
C GLY A 275 -8.18 -32.06 0.81
N PHE A 276 -8.93 -31.74 -0.26
CA PHE A 276 -10.37 -31.48 -0.21
C PHE A 276 -11.19 -32.37 -1.16
N GLY A 277 -10.55 -33.04 -2.12
CA GLY A 277 -11.19 -33.91 -3.10
C GLY A 277 -11.83 -33.13 -4.26
N GLU A 278 -12.84 -33.71 -4.90
CA GLU A 278 -13.53 -33.08 -6.01
C GLU A 278 -14.36 -31.87 -5.54
N VAL A 279 -14.16 -30.73 -6.20
CA VAL A 279 -14.93 -29.50 -6.02
C VAL A 279 -15.58 -29.12 -7.33
N VAL A 280 -16.88 -28.82 -7.30
CA VAL A 280 -17.65 -28.43 -8.49
C VAL A 280 -18.09 -26.98 -8.36
N GLY A 281 -17.87 -26.18 -9.41
CA GLY A 281 -18.26 -24.78 -9.45
C GLY A 281 -18.50 -24.24 -10.85
N ASP A 282 -19.03 -23.02 -10.92
CA ASP A 282 -19.21 -22.30 -12.17
C ASP A 282 -18.03 -21.36 -12.43
N ILE A 283 -17.62 -21.19 -13.68
CA ILE A 283 -16.73 -20.12 -14.10
C ILE A 283 -17.57 -19.02 -14.71
N ALA A 284 -17.51 -17.80 -14.17
CA ALA A 284 -18.27 -16.66 -14.66
C ALA A 284 -17.46 -15.36 -14.67
N TRP A 285 -17.85 -14.47 -15.58
CA TRP A 285 -17.30 -13.14 -15.71
C TRP A 285 -18.28 -12.11 -15.13
N GLY A 286 -17.78 -11.28 -14.22
CA GLY A 286 -18.52 -10.17 -13.60
C GLY A 286 -17.78 -8.83 -13.66
N GLY A 287 -16.77 -8.73 -14.51
CA GLY A 287 -15.72 -7.71 -14.50
C GLY A 287 -14.34 -8.24 -14.05
N ASN A 288 -14.33 -9.36 -13.32
CA ASN A 288 -13.19 -10.24 -13.12
C ASN A 288 -13.66 -11.70 -13.33
N TRP A 289 -12.71 -12.64 -13.41
CA TRP A 289 -13.01 -14.07 -13.50
C TRP A 289 -13.18 -14.70 -12.13
N PHE A 290 -14.33 -15.36 -11.93
CA PHE A 290 -14.67 -16.03 -10.67
C PHE A 290 -14.87 -17.52 -10.89
N PHE A 291 -14.41 -18.31 -9.92
CA PHE A 291 -14.88 -19.67 -9.70
C PHE A 291 -15.88 -19.68 -8.55
N LEU A 292 -17.16 -19.97 -8.84
CA LEU A 292 -18.27 -19.91 -7.89
C LEU A 292 -18.59 -21.31 -7.39
N VAL A 293 -18.35 -21.56 -6.12
CA VAL A 293 -18.58 -22.86 -5.47
C VAL A 293 -19.71 -22.74 -4.48
N ARG A 294 -20.69 -23.64 -4.57
CA ARG A 294 -21.75 -23.72 -3.58
C ARG A 294 -21.20 -24.24 -2.25
N SER A 295 -21.50 -23.54 -1.17
CA SER A 295 -21.14 -23.92 0.20
C SER A 295 -22.38 -24.01 1.08
N ASP A 296 -22.26 -24.71 2.20
CA ASP A 296 -23.24 -24.68 3.28
C ASP A 296 -23.34 -23.27 3.86
N ALA A 297 -24.57 -22.79 4.08
CA ALA A 297 -24.84 -21.48 4.64
C ALA A 297 -24.28 -21.31 6.05
N SER A 298 -24.17 -22.38 6.84
CA SER A 298 -23.58 -22.36 8.19
C SER A 298 -22.07 -22.04 8.16
N LYS A 299 -21.36 -22.39 7.08
CA LYS A 299 -19.91 -22.19 6.95
C LYS A 299 -19.51 -20.77 6.58
N ILE A 300 -20.37 -20.02 5.88
CA ILE A 300 -20.05 -18.65 5.44
C ILE A 300 -20.29 -17.68 6.60
N ARG A 301 -19.42 -17.73 7.61
CA ARG A 301 -19.48 -16.91 8.82
C ARG A 301 -18.07 -16.50 9.26
N PRO A 302 -17.91 -15.35 9.95
CA PRO A 302 -16.59 -14.87 10.36
C PRO A 302 -15.82 -15.85 11.23
N GLN A 303 -16.52 -16.68 12.02
CA GLN A 303 -15.91 -17.70 12.89
C GLN A 303 -15.18 -18.81 12.10
N HIS A 304 -15.46 -18.97 10.80
CA HIS A 304 -14.86 -19.97 9.92
C HIS A 304 -13.85 -19.35 8.93
N LEU A 305 -13.40 -18.12 9.17
CA LEU A 305 -12.59 -17.36 8.21
C LEU A 305 -11.32 -18.11 7.78
N ASP A 306 -10.60 -18.75 8.70
CA ASP A 306 -9.37 -19.47 8.40
C ASP A 306 -9.61 -20.69 7.51
N ASP A 307 -10.69 -21.44 7.76
CA ASP A 307 -11.10 -22.57 6.93
C ASP A 307 -11.50 -22.12 5.53
N LEU A 308 -12.27 -21.04 5.43
CA LEU A 308 -12.71 -20.46 4.15
C LEU A 308 -11.51 -19.98 3.32
N LEU A 309 -10.56 -19.29 3.96
CA LEU A 309 -9.31 -18.83 3.33
C LEU A 309 -8.48 -20.02 2.85
N THR A 310 -8.27 -21.02 3.70
CA THR A 310 -7.49 -22.22 3.37
C THR A 310 -8.11 -22.95 2.18
N PHE A 311 -9.41 -23.17 2.22
CA PHE A 311 -10.13 -23.88 1.16
C PHE A 311 -10.14 -23.09 -0.16
N SER A 312 -10.45 -21.79 -0.13
CA SER A 312 -10.46 -20.97 -1.36
C SER A 312 -9.06 -20.81 -1.98
N LYS A 313 -8.00 -20.74 -1.17
CA LYS A 313 -6.61 -20.72 -1.68
C LYS A 313 -6.25 -22.05 -2.34
N ALA A 314 -6.66 -23.17 -1.77
CA ALA A 314 -6.47 -24.50 -2.36
C ALA A 314 -7.22 -24.64 -3.69
N ILE A 315 -8.48 -24.17 -3.77
CA ILE A 315 -9.26 -24.11 -5.02
C ILE A 315 -8.53 -23.28 -6.08
N ARG A 316 -8.09 -22.06 -5.75
CA ARG A 316 -7.42 -21.20 -6.73
C ARG A 316 -6.14 -21.83 -7.26
N LYS A 317 -5.34 -22.42 -6.36
CA LYS A 317 -4.14 -23.15 -6.76
C LYS A 317 -4.47 -24.33 -7.67
N ALA A 318 -5.54 -25.09 -7.37
CA ALA A 318 -5.98 -26.21 -8.19
C ALA A 318 -6.40 -25.76 -9.61
N LEU A 319 -7.10 -24.63 -9.74
CA LEU A 319 -7.44 -24.04 -11.05
C LEU A 319 -6.18 -23.72 -11.87
N GLU A 320 -5.16 -23.15 -11.24
CA GLU A 320 -3.87 -22.86 -11.90
C GLU A 320 -3.12 -24.13 -12.29
N ASP A 321 -2.96 -25.08 -11.36
CA ASP A 321 -2.22 -26.32 -11.60
C ASP A 321 -2.88 -27.16 -12.72
N GLN A 322 -4.21 -27.16 -12.79
CA GLN A 322 -4.99 -27.88 -13.80
C GLN A 322 -5.24 -27.05 -15.08
N GLN A 323 -4.67 -25.84 -15.19
CA GLN A 323 -4.80 -24.96 -16.35
C GLN A 323 -6.26 -24.66 -16.73
N ILE A 324 -7.10 -24.45 -15.70
CA ILE A 324 -8.51 -24.11 -15.85
C ILE A 324 -8.64 -22.59 -15.84
N HIS A 325 -8.99 -22.06 -17.01
CA HIS A 325 -9.00 -20.63 -17.28
C HIS A 325 -10.40 -20.13 -17.65
N GLY A 326 -10.58 -18.82 -17.55
CA GLY A 326 -11.65 -18.10 -18.21
C GLY A 326 -11.48 -18.05 -19.73
N TYR A 327 -12.40 -17.33 -20.38
CA TYR A 327 -12.35 -17.18 -21.84
C TYR A 327 -11.00 -16.59 -22.30
N GLY A 328 -10.49 -17.08 -23.43
CA GLY A 328 -9.22 -16.61 -24.00
C GLY A 328 -7.99 -16.97 -23.17
N GLY A 329 -8.08 -17.94 -22.25
CA GLY A 329 -6.96 -18.36 -21.39
C GLY A 329 -6.68 -17.39 -20.25
N GLN A 330 -7.60 -16.48 -19.94
CA GLN A 330 -7.45 -15.54 -18.83
C GLN A 330 -7.56 -16.27 -17.48
N ARG A 331 -6.69 -15.90 -16.54
CA ARG A 331 -6.64 -16.54 -15.22
C ARG A 331 -7.95 -16.31 -14.45
N VAL A 332 -8.44 -17.36 -13.80
CA VAL A 332 -9.51 -17.27 -12.79
C VAL A 332 -8.88 -17.00 -11.44
N ASP A 333 -8.82 -15.74 -11.06
CA ASP A 333 -8.04 -15.26 -9.91
C ASP A 333 -8.87 -15.01 -8.64
N HIS A 334 -10.20 -15.00 -8.77
CA HIS A 334 -11.14 -14.92 -7.65
C HIS A 334 -11.88 -16.25 -7.41
N VAL A 335 -12.04 -16.59 -6.13
CA VAL A 335 -12.87 -17.73 -5.69
C VAL A 335 -13.99 -17.21 -4.83
N GLN A 336 -15.23 -17.57 -5.17
CA GLN A 336 -16.42 -17.18 -4.43
C GLN A 336 -17.14 -18.42 -3.88
N LEU A 337 -17.14 -18.56 -2.56
CA LEU A 337 -17.98 -19.52 -1.87
C LEU A 337 -19.34 -18.87 -1.62
N HIS A 338 -20.43 -19.51 -2.02
CA HIS A 338 -21.77 -18.91 -1.89
C HIS A 338 -22.82 -19.89 -1.39
N CYS A 339 -23.86 -19.35 -0.75
CA CYS A 339 -25.07 -20.07 -0.39
C CYS A 339 -26.31 -19.21 -0.70
N ASP A 340 -27.44 -19.85 -0.92
CA ASP A 340 -28.72 -19.14 -1.07
C ASP A 340 -29.30 -18.87 0.33
N SER A 341 -29.90 -17.70 0.56
CA SER A 341 -30.50 -17.31 1.85
C SER A 341 -32.03 -17.46 1.88
N GLY A 342 -32.63 -18.12 0.89
CA GLY A 342 -34.06 -18.44 0.82
C GLY A 342 -35.00 -17.24 0.55
N ALA A 343 -34.57 -16.00 0.79
CA ALA A 343 -35.38 -14.78 0.68
C ALA A 343 -35.06 -13.94 -0.58
N GLY A 344 -34.81 -14.58 -1.73
CA GLY A 344 -34.41 -13.87 -2.95
C GLY A 344 -33.01 -13.24 -2.84
N GLY A 345 -32.13 -13.90 -2.11
CA GLY A 345 -30.76 -13.46 -1.88
C GLY A 345 -29.84 -14.63 -1.58
N GLY A 346 -28.58 -14.29 -1.33
CA GLY A 346 -27.55 -15.24 -0.97
C GLY A 346 -26.49 -14.60 -0.11
N ARG A 347 -25.59 -15.43 0.42
CA ARG A 347 -24.41 -14.98 1.16
C ARG A 347 -23.16 -15.49 0.49
N ASN A 348 -22.08 -14.72 0.53
CA ASN A 348 -20.81 -15.14 -0.02
C ASN A 348 -19.61 -14.85 0.89
N PHE A 349 -18.54 -15.57 0.59
CA PHE A 349 -17.17 -15.24 0.93
C PHE A 349 -16.39 -15.17 -0.39
N VAL A 350 -15.57 -14.14 -0.56
CA VAL A 350 -14.79 -13.94 -1.78
C VAL A 350 -13.32 -13.81 -1.44
N LEU A 351 -12.50 -14.67 -2.04
CA LEU A 351 -11.05 -14.56 -2.07
C LEU A 351 -10.63 -13.75 -3.30
N GLY A 352 -9.90 -12.65 -3.10
CA GLY A 352 -9.30 -11.84 -4.15
C GLY A 352 -7.91 -12.33 -4.57
N PRO A 353 -7.34 -11.78 -5.66
CA PRO A 353 -6.12 -12.28 -6.31
C PRO A 353 -4.88 -12.30 -5.42
N GLY A 354 -4.74 -11.36 -4.49
CA GLY A 354 -3.63 -11.30 -3.52
C GLY A 354 -3.78 -12.25 -2.33
N GLY A 355 -4.88 -13.01 -2.24
CA GLY A 355 -5.15 -13.92 -1.12
C GLY A 355 -5.85 -13.28 0.08
N GLN A 356 -6.19 -12.00 -0.02
CA GLN A 356 -7.09 -11.29 0.87
C GLN A 356 -8.55 -11.62 0.57
N TRP A 357 -9.43 -11.47 1.57
CA TRP A 357 -10.86 -11.65 1.41
C TRP A 357 -11.60 -10.31 1.34
N ASP A 358 -12.71 -10.27 0.61
CA ASP A 358 -13.54 -9.06 0.49
C ASP A 358 -14.53 -8.96 1.67
N ARG A 359 -14.52 -7.83 2.38
CA ARG A 359 -15.45 -7.57 3.49
C ARG A 359 -16.84 -7.21 2.98
N SER A 360 -16.91 -6.62 1.80
CA SER A 360 -18.16 -6.35 1.11
C SER A 360 -18.70 -7.63 0.45
N PRO A 361 -19.93 -7.62 -0.06
CA PRO A 361 -20.45 -8.73 -0.87
C PRO A 361 -19.76 -8.89 -2.23
N CYS A 362 -18.72 -8.08 -2.53
CA CYS A 362 -17.97 -8.01 -3.77
C CYS A 362 -18.84 -7.68 -5.00
N SER A 363 -18.74 -6.47 -5.53
CA SER A 363 -19.61 -6.02 -6.64
C SER A 363 -19.47 -6.89 -7.88
N THR A 364 -18.23 -7.19 -8.31
CA THR A 364 -17.98 -8.05 -9.48
C THR A 364 -18.32 -9.52 -9.22
N GLY A 365 -18.16 -10.02 -8.00
CA GLY A 365 -18.61 -11.37 -7.62
C GLY A 365 -20.14 -11.47 -7.59
N THR A 366 -20.81 -10.42 -7.12
CA THR A 366 -22.28 -10.30 -7.17
C THR A 366 -22.78 -10.33 -8.61
N ASN A 367 -22.15 -9.58 -9.51
CA ASN A 367 -22.46 -9.60 -10.94
C ASN A 367 -22.32 -11.01 -11.55
N ALA A 368 -21.20 -11.69 -11.27
CA ALA A 368 -20.95 -13.05 -11.74
C ALA A 368 -22.01 -14.04 -11.22
N LYS A 369 -22.41 -13.91 -9.93
CA LYS A 369 -23.47 -14.73 -9.34
C LYS A 369 -24.84 -14.46 -9.97
N VAL A 370 -25.19 -13.19 -10.19
CA VAL A 370 -26.44 -12.79 -10.85
C VAL A 370 -26.48 -13.33 -12.29
N ALA A 371 -25.34 -13.34 -12.99
CA ALA A 371 -25.22 -13.94 -14.31
C ALA A 371 -25.46 -15.47 -14.29
N CYS A 372 -24.91 -16.19 -13.30
CA CYS A 372 -25.23 -17.62 -13.10
C CYS A 372 -26.72 -17.84 -12.79
N LEU A 373 -27.34 -17.01 -11.96
CA LEU A 373 -28.77 -17.11 -11.65
C LEU A 373 -29.65 -16.86 -12.87
N ALA A 374 -29.32 -15.85 -13.68
CA ALA A 374 -30.02 -15.55 -14.93
C ALA A 374 -29.88 -16.69 -15.94
N ALA A 375 -28.67 -17.24 -16.09
CA ALA A 375 -28.36 -18.40 -16.92
C ALA A 375 -29.13 -19.68 -16.51
N GLU A 376 -29.52 -19.79 -15.25
CA GLU A 376 -30.33 -20.90 -14.71
C GLU A 376 -31.83 -20.61 -14.69
N GLY A 377 -32.27 -19.41 -15.11
CA GLY A 377 -33.67 -18.99 -14.99
C GLY A 377 -34.15 -18.85 -13.54
N LYS A 378 -33.24 -18.63 -12.58
CA LYS A 378 -33.54 -18.48 -11.14
C LYS A 378 -33.76 -17.03 -10.70
N LEU A 379 -33.46 -16.07 -11.56
CA LEU A 379 -33.71 -14.64 -11.34
C LEU A 379 -34.17 -14.03 -12.66
N ASP A 380 -35.34 -13.38 -12.67
CA ASP A 380 -35.85 -12.69 -13.86
C ASP A 380 -35.25 -11.27 -13.98
N PRO A 381 -35.19 -10.69 -15.20
CA PRO A 381 -34.75 -9.31 -15.39
C PRO A 381 -35.54 -8.31 -14.52
N GLY A 382 -34.85 -7.30 -13.99
CA GLY A 382 -35.41 -6.26 -13.13
C GLY A 382 -35.72 -6.70 -11.69
N LYS A 383 -35.71 -8.01 -11.38
CA LYS A 383 -35.91 -8.52 -10.01
C LYS A 383 -34.69 -8.25 -9.13
N ARG A 384 -34.97 -8.00 -7.85
CA ARG A 384 -33.92 -7.80 -6.84
C ARG A 384 -33.26 -9.11 -6.46
N TRP A 385 -31.95 -9.05 -6.32
CA TRP A 385 -31.12 -10.01 -5.64
C TRP A 385 -30.41 -9.31 -4.48
N HIS A 386 -30.57 -9.82 -3.26
CA HIS A 386 -29.84 -9.32 -2.10
C HIS A 386 -28.61 -10.20 -1.84
N GLN A 387 -27.42 -9.64 -2.07
CA GLN A 387 -26.16 -10.35 -1.83
C GLN A 387 -25.58 -9.90 -0.49
N GLU A 388 -25.49 -10.82 0.46
CA GLU A 388 -24.88 -10.63 1.77
C GLU A 388 -23.41 -11.06 1.75
N SER A 389 -22.55 -10.33 2.47
CA SER A 389 -21.15 -10.70 2.70
C SER A 389 -21.00 -11.66 3.89
N ILE A 390 -19.78 -12.15 4.11
CA ILE A 390 -19.44 -12.96 5.30
C ILE A 390 -19.70 -12.21 6.62
N ILE A 391 -19.59 -10.87 6.64
CA ILE A 391 -19.81 -10.04 7.84
C ILE A 391 -21.24 -9.46 7.94
N GLY A 392 -22.15 -9.85 7.03
CA GLY A 392 -23.56 -9.50 7.10
C GLY A 392 -23.97 -8.20 6.42
N THR A 393 -23.02 -7.49 5.79
CA THR A 393 -23.30 -6.32 4.94
C THR A 393 -23.92 -6.74 3.61
N ARG A 394 -24.62 -5.84 2.91
CA ARG A 394 -25.45 -6.20 1.75
C ARG A 394 -25.28 -5.27 0.56
N PHE A 395 -25.35 -5.86 -0.62
CA PHE A 395 -25.61 -5.19 -1.88
C PHE A 395 -26.98 -5.62 -2.40
N GLU A 396 -27.65 -4.70 -3.09
CA GLU A 396 -28.78 -5.01 -3.94
C GLU A 396 -28.30 -5.06 -5.38
N SER A 397 -28.64 -6.13 -6.09
CA SER A 397 -28.39 -6.25 -7.52
C SER A 397 -29.68 -6.48 -8.29
N ARG A 398 -29.70 -5.99 -9.51
CA ARG A 398 -30.72 -6.27 -10.54
C ARG A 398 -30.00 -6.41 -11.85
N TYR A 399 -30.66 -6.92 -12.87
CA TYR A 399 -30.07 -6.91 -14.21
C TYR A 399 -31.12 -6.61 -15.28
N ARG A 400 -30.63 -6.12 -16.41
CA ARG A 400 -31.36 -6.05 -17.67
C ARG A 400 -30.65 -6.87 -18.74
N VAL A 401 -31.38 -7.20 -19.80
CA VAL A 401 -30.80 -7.79 -21.00
C VAL A 401 -30.19 -6.67 -21.85
N PRO A 402 -28.94 -6.80 -22.34
CA PRO A 402 -28.34 -5.81 -23.23
C PRO A 402 -29.06 -5.73 -24.58
N GLY A 403 -29.06 -4.56 -25.20
CA GLY A 403 -29.50 -4.38 -26.58
C GLY A 403 -28.51 -4.97 -27.59
N LEU A 404 -28.97 -5.20 -28.82
CA LEU A 404 -28.15 -5.82 -29.89
C LEU A 404 -26.83 -5.09 -30.17
N GLU A 405 -26.82 -3.76 -30.13
CA GLU A 405 -25.61 -2.97 -30.35
C GLU A 405 -24.62 -3.07 -29.18
N GLU A 406 -25.11 -3.12 -27.93
CA GLU A 406 -24.27 -3.36 -26.74
C GLU A 406 -23.60 -4.74 -26.85
N VAL A 407 -24.35 -5.76 -27.28
CA VAL A 407 -23.82 -7.13 -27.50
C VAL A 407 -22.72 -7.15 -28.56
N LYS A 408 -22.89 -6.42 -29.67
CA LYS A 408 -21.84 -6.32 -30.72
C LYS A 408 -20.55 -5.68 -30.18
N GLN A 409 -20.67 -4.65 -29.35
CA GLN A 409 -19.52 -4.01 -28.73
C GLN A 409 -18.78 -4.93 -27.75
N LEU A 410 -19.50 -5.80 -27.04
CA LEU A 410 -18.89 -6.84 -26.19
C LEU A 410 -18.10 -7.86 -27.02
N GLY A 411 -18.62 -8.26 -28.18
CA GLY A 411 -17.93 -9.13 -29.13
C GLY A 411 -16.58 -8.58 -29.59
N LEU A 412 -16.45 -7.24 -29.72
CA LEU A 412 -15.20 -6.57 -30.08
C LEU A 412 -14.17 -6.55 -28.94
N LEU A 413 -14.59 -6.68 -27.68
CA LEU A 413 -13.71 -6.81 -26.50
C LEU A 413 -13.20 -8.24 -26.29
N GLY A 414 -13.39 -9.13 -27.28
CA GLY A 414 -13.11 -10.55 -27.14
C GLY A 414 -14.12 -11.28 -26.27
N ILE A 415 -15.19 -10.64 -25.80
CA ILE A 415 -16.32 -11.32 -25.17
C ILE A 415 -17.24 -11.76 -26.32
N ALA A 416 -16.78 -12.69 -27.16
CA ALA A 416 -17.58 -13.19 -28.28
C ALA A 416 -18.73 -14.05 -27.72
N PRO A 417 -19.99 -13.58 -27.72
CA PRO A 417 -21.11 -14.37 -27.22
C PRO A 417 -21.49 -15.49 -28.21
N SER A 418 -20.92 -15.48 -29.42
CA SER A 418 -21.46 -16.18 -30.59
C SER A 418 -20.42 -16.87 -31.48
N GLN A 419 -19.15 -17.04 -31.07
CA GLN A 419 -18.27 -17.95 -31.82
C GLN A 419 -18.61 -19.41 -31.46
N SER A 420 -19.51 -19.93 -32.30
CA SER A 420 -20.14 -21.24 -32.35
C SER A 420 -20.93 -21.68 -31.11
N LEU A 421 -22.21 -21.32 -31.11
CA LEU A 421 -23.34 -22.17 -30.67
C LEU A 421 -23.43 -23.49 -31.50
N GLY A 422 -22.28 -24.06 -31.84
CA GLY A 422 -22.11 -25.29 -32.60
C GLY A 422 -21.36 -26.29 -31.72
N ASP A 423 -22.11 -27.26 -31.24
CA ASP A 423 -21.69 -28.62 -30.91
C ASP A 423 -20.41 -28.79 -30.07
N THR A 424 -20.39 -28.28 -28.82
CA THR A 424 -19.88 -29.04 -27.63
C THR A 424 -20.01 -28.37 -26.26
N VAL A 425 -20.67 -27.21 -26.10
CA VAL A 425 -21.13 -26.73 -24.79
C VAL A 425 -22.52 -26.11 -24.97
N ALA A 426 -23.53 -26.68 -24.32
CA ALA A 426 -24.90 -26.20 -24.42
C ALA A 426 -24.99 -24.70 -24.10
N ALA A 427 -25.66 -23.98 -25.00
CA ALA A 427 -26.16 -22.63 -24.85
C ALA A 427 -26.82 -22.40 -23.47
N THR A 428 -26.09 -21.89 -22.48
CA THR A 428 -26.68 -21.55 -21.17
C THR A 428 -26.38 -20.13 -20.70
N SER A 429 -25.57 -19.34 -21.43
CA SER A 429 -25.06 -18.07 -20.95
C SER A 429 -25.80 -16.87 -21.55
N ALA A 430 -26.86 -16.41 -20.88
CA ALA A 430 -27.41 -15.09 -21.14
C ALA A 430 -26.41 -14.02 -20.67
N VAL A 431 -25.98 -13.15 -21.58
CA VAL A 431 -25.24 -11.94 -21.21
C VAL A 431 -26.22 -10.98 -20.54
N ILE A 432 -25.82 -10.40 -19.41
CA ILE A 432 -26.62 -9.46 -18.64
C ILE A 432 -25.86 -8.15 -18.42
N ILE A 433 -26.60 -7.06 -18.22
CA ILE A 433 -26.07 -5.81 -17.65
C ILE A 433 -26.58 -5.70 -16.21
N PRO A 434 -25.75 -6.00 -15.21
CA PRO A 434 -26.14 -5.90 -13.81
C PRO A 434 -26.00 -4.46 -13.31
N SER A 435 -26.91 -4.05 -12.44
CA SER A 435 -26.76 -2.87 -11.59
C SER A 435 -26.44 -3.32 -10.17
N ILE A 436 -25.60 -2.54 -9.49
CA ILE A 436 -25.24 -2.73 -8.08
C ILE A 436 -25.62 -1.49 -7.31
N ALA A 437 -26.32 -1.68 -6.20
CA ALA A 437 -26.55 -0.67 -5.19
C ALA A 437 -25.90 -1.09 -3.87
N GLY A 438 -25.17 -0.18 -3.27
CA GLY A 438 -24.50 -0.40 -1.99
C GLY A 438 -24.30 0.89 -1.22
N GLU A 439 -23.90 0.75 0.03
CA GLU A 439 -23.73 1.87 0.96
C GLU A 439 -22.26 2.06 1.32
N ALA A 440 -21.86 3.31 1.44
CA ALA A 440 -20.55 3.69 1.97
C ALA A 440 -20.64 4.79 3.03
N SER A 441 -19.62 4.83 3.88
CA SER A 441 -19.47 5.86 4.91
C SER A 441 -18.02 6.34 4.94
N VAL A 442 -17.84 7.66 5.08
CA VAL A 442 -16.52 8.24 5.39
C VAL A 442 -16.13 7.87 6.81
N THR A 443 -14.86 7.55 7.01
CA THR A 443 -14.31 7.00 8.26
C THR A 443 -13.12 7.79 8.79
N ALA A 444 -12.37 8.46 7.91
CA ALA A 444 -11.26 9.30 8.34
C ALA A 444 -10.93 10.38 7.30
N GLU A 445 -10.45 11.52 7.80
CA GLU A 445 -9.60 12.44 7.05
C GLU A 445 -8.17 12.25 7.54
N SER A 446 -7.21 12.20 6.62
CA SER A 446 -5.81 11.95 6.98
C SER A 446 -4.85 12.77 6.13
N GLN A 447 -3.70 13.07 6.71
CA GLN A 447 -2.57 13.66 6.00
C GLN A 447 -1.36 12.74 6.17
N LEU A 448 -1.11 11.94 5.14
CA LEU A 448 0.05 11.05 5.10
C LEU A 448 1.32 11.88 4.92
N MET A 449 2.35 11.55 5.69
CA MET A 449 3.64 12.25 5.69
C MET A 449 4.72 11.32 5.16
N LEU A 450 5.44 11.77 4.13
CA LEU A 450 6.55 11.08 3.50
C LEU A 450 7.81 11.87 3.84
N ASP A 451 8.41 11.50 4.97
CA ASP A 451 9.67 12.08 5.42
C ASP A 451 10.82 11.57 4.53
N PRO A 452 11.68 12.44 3.98
CA PRO A 452 12.81 11.98 3.16
C PRO A 452 13.76 11.03 3.89
N ASP A 453 13.84 11.10 5.23
CA ASP A 453 14.71 10.29 6.07
C ASP A 453 14.02 8.99 6.56
N ASP A 454 12.72 8.80 6.28
CA ASP A 454 11.98 7.58 6.59
C ASP A 454 12.35 6.47 5.59
N ALA A 455 12.96 5.38 6.09
CA ALA A 455 13.31 4.21 5.30
C ALA A 455 12.08 3.54 4.64
N PHE A 456 10.89 3.73 5.19
CA PHE A 456 9.61 3.23 4.68
C PHE A 456 8.72 4.35 4.14
N ARG A 457 9.32 5.48 3.70
CA ARG A 457 8.57 6.60 3.08
C ARG A 457 7.67 6.16 1.91
N TYR A 458 8.04 5.09 1.23
CA TYR A 458 7.28 4.54 0.10
C TYR A 458 6.58 3.21 0.42
N GLY A 459 6.41 2.91 1.71
CA GLY A 459 5.81 1.68 2.18
C GLY A 459 6.76 0.48 2.11
N ILE A 460 6.35 -0.62 2.73
CA ILE A 460 7.02 -1.90 2.68
C ILE A 460 6.57 -2.60 1.39
N PRO A 461 7.49 -2.98 0.49
CA PRO A 461 7.14 -3.75 -0.70
C PRO A 461 6.62 -5.13 -0.28
N VAL A 462 5.53 -5.58 -0.92
CA VAL A 462 4.92 -6.90 -0.69
C VAL A 462 5.20 -7.82 -1.86
#